data_AF-A0A0M3JTD7-F1
#
_entry.id   AF-A0A0M3JTD7-F1
#
_cell.length_a   1.000
_cell.length_b   1.000
_cell.length_c   1.000
_cell.angle_alpha   90.00
_cell.angle_beta   90.00
_cell.angle_gamma   90.00
#
_symmetry.space_group_name_H-M   'P 1'
#
loop_
_entity.id
_entity.type
_entity.pdbx_description
1 polymer ?
#
loop_
_entity_poly.entity_id
_entity_poly.type
_entity_poly.pdbx_seq_one_letter_code
_entity_poly.pdbx_strand_id
1 'polypeptide(L)'
;MFARQVHVKSHVHEFAYIWERSRLNESEMAHQSVLNEVLDIIGGIVVQIARKYLLIKPEKKSVFYLIVVFILSIFAVYVPLSNEYYFVQKDNILNKYGVKLGWFWTCVIVGPFVWYTSRAHGKNAQEAVMDLSRIVVATALWYFCTNSFVTFERMTGYCHGAKSSSRSTCYSNGGKWMPGIDISGHCFLLIYSILIMCEEDFELIISILHYHHVFHKVTGALIAVSCWFVTYRFWFPITQFPPMPFHQRITSTR
;
A
#
# COMPACT_ATOMS: atom_id res chain seq x y z
N MET A 1 21.72 44.09 -54.43
CA MET A 1 22.52 43.05 -53.73
C MET A 1 22.16 42.90 -52.24
N PHE A 2 21.85 43.98 -51.51
CA PHE A 2 21.51 43.95 -50.06
C PHE A 2 20.22 43.19 -49.68
N ALA A 3 19.12 43.34 -50.44
CA ALA A 3 17.84 42.71 -50.10
C ALA A 3 17.85 41.15 -50.18
N ARG A 4 18.67 40.58 -51.08
CA ARG A 4 18.83 39.11 -51.20
C ARG A 4 19.59 38.51 -50.02
N GLN A 5 20.53 39.26 -49.43
CA GLN A 5 21.29 38.85 -48.25
C GLN A 5 20.41 38.84 -46.98
N VAL A 6 19.51 39.81 -46.83
CA VAL A 6 18.56 39.89 -45.70
C VAL A 6 17.54 38.75 -45.74
N HIS A 7 17.02 38.41 -46.92
CA HIS A 7 16.01 37.35 -47.09
C HIS A 7 16.57 35.94 -46.84
N VAL A 8 17.85 35.70 -47.15
CA VAL A 8 18.54 34.43 -46.84
C VAL A 8 18.81 34.32 -45.32
N LYS A 9 19.15 35.43 -44.65
CA LYS A 9 19.40 35.46 -43.20
C LYS A 9 18.15 35.13 -42.38
N SER A 10 16.97 35.58 -42.83
CA SER A 10 15.67 35.32 -42.20
C SER A 10 15.32 33.83 -42.21
N HIS A 11 15.44 33.17 -43.36
CA HIS A 11 15.15 31.74 -43.47
C HIS A 11 16.12 30.88 -42.65
N VAL A 12 17.41 31.22 -42.65
CA VAL A 12 18.41 30.48 -41.85
C VAL A 12 18.11 30.58 -40.34
N HIS A 13 17.65 31.73 -39.85
CA HIS A 13 17.22 31.89 -38.46
C HIS A 13 15.96 31.08 -38.11
N GLU A 14 14.99 31.03 -39.03
CA GLU A 14 13.76 30.26 -38.85
C GLU A 14 14.04 28.74 -38.84
N PHE A 15 14.88 28.25 -39.75
CA PHE A 15 15.33 26.86 -39.74
C PHE A 15 16.14 26.52 -38.49
N ALA A 16 17.03 27.41 -38.04
CA ALA A 16 17.79 27.21 -36.80
C ALA A 16 16.85 27.15 -35.58
N TYR A 17 15.83 28.00 -35.52
CA TYR A 17 14.83 27.99 -34.45
C TYR A 17 13.97 26.71 -34.45
N ILE A 18 13.49 26.28 -35.63
CA ILE A 18 12.72 25.04 -35.77
C ILE A 18 13.57 23.82 -35.40
N TRP A 19 14.85 23.81 -35.80
CA TRP A 19 15.78 22.73 -35.49
C TRP A 19 16.11 22.69 -33.98
N GLU A 20 16.36 23.83 -33.34
CA GLU A 20 16.57 23.93 -31.88
C GLU A 20 15.32 23.48 -31.11
N ARG A 21 14.13 23.94 -31.54
CA ARG A 21 12.85 23.56 -30.91
C ARG A 21 12.53 22.08 -31.07
N SER A 22 12.86 21.48 -32.21
CA SER A 22 12.74 20.03 -32.43
C SER A 22 13.71 19.25 -31.53
N ARG A 23 14.97 19.71 -31.41
CA ARG A 23 15.97 19.08 -30.53
C ARG A 23 15.56 19.16 -29.05
N LEU A 24 14.96 20.28 -28.63
CA LEU A 24 14.42 20.46 -27.28
C LEU A 24 13.26 19.49 -27.01
N ASN A 25 12.30 19.38 -27.93
CA ASN A 25 11.19 18.42 -27.80
C ASN A 25 11.69 16.97 -27.75
N GLU A 26 12.68 16.59 -28.56
CA GLU A 26 13.30 15.25 -28.50
C GLU A 26 13.98 15.00 -27.15
N SER A 27 14.67 15.99 -26.58
CA SER A 27 15.30 15.87 -25.27
C SER A 27 14.28 15.74 -24.12
N GLU A 28 13.17 16.48 -24.18
CA GLU A 28 12.08 16.35 -23.20
C GLU A 28 11.37 14.99 -23.32
N MET A 29 11.10 14.52 -24.53
CA MET A 29 10.51 13.19 -24.76
C MET A 29 11.43 12.07 -24.27
N ALA A 30 12.74 12.17 -24.51
CA ALA A 30 13.72 11.22 -24.02
C ALA A 30 13.78 11.22 -22.49
N HIS A 31 13.78 12.39 -21.85
CA HIS A 31 13.77 12.51 -20.40
C HIS A 31 12.49 11.93 -19.78
N GLN A 32 11.33 12.19 -20.37
CA GLN A 32 10.05 11.64 -19.92
C GLN A 32 9.99 10.11 -20.08
N SER A 33 10.57 9.57 -21.16
CA SER A 33 10.67 8.12 -21.39
C SER A 33 11.53 7.44 -20.32
N VAL A 34 12.71 8.01 -20.03
CA VAL A 34 13.62 7.48 -19.01
C VAL A 34 12.97 7.53 -17.62
N LEU A 35 12.23 8.60 -17.30
CA LEU A 35 11.48 8.68 -16.04
C LEU A 35 10.42 7.58 -15.93
N ASN A 36 9.66 7.30 -16.97
CA ASN A 36 8.66 6.22 -16.96
C ASN A 36 9.31 4.83 -16.79
N GLU A 37 10.43 4.57 -17.47
CA GLU A 37 11.18 3.31 -17.30
C GLU A 37 11.71 3.16 -15.86
N VAL A 38 12.26 4.23 -15.28
CA VAL A 38 12.73 4.23 -13.90
C VAL A 38 11.57 4.02 -12.93
N LEU A 39 10.42 4.66 -13.15
CA LEU A 39 9.21 4.47 -12.35
C LEU A 39 8.69 3.04 -12.43
N ASP A 40 8.71 2.41 -13.60
CA ASP A 40 8.31 1.01 -13.78
C ASP A 40 9.28 0.05 -13.08
N ILE A 41 10.59 0.32 -13.14
CA ILE A 41 11.60 -0.48 -12.43
C ILE A 41 11.40 -0.34 -10.91
N ILE A 42 11.24 0.88 -10.40
CA ILE A 42 10.98 1.14 -8.98
C ILE A 42 9.67 0.47 -8.56
N GLY A 43 8.61 0.61 -9.36
CA GLY A 43 7.33 -0.06 -9.14
C GLY A 43 7.48 -1.57 -9.07
N GLY A 44 8.25 -2.17 -9.99
CA GLY A 44 8.56 -3.59 -9.98
C GLY A 44 9.29 -4.06 -8.72
N ILE A 45 10.30 -3.30 -8.26
CA ILE A 45 11.02 -3.60 -7.02
C ILE A 45 10.11 -3.47 -5.80
N VAL A 46 9.31 -2.40 -5.73
CA VAL A 46 8.33 -2.17 -4.65
C VAL A 46 7.33 -3.31 -4.59
N VAL A 47 6.78 -3.74 -5.72
CA VAL A 47 5.83 -4.87 -5.77
C VAL A 47 6.50 -6.18 -5.31
N GLN A 48 7.76 -6.42 -5.68
CA GLN A 48 8.49 -7.61 -5.21
C GLN A 48 8.72 -7.60 -3.71
N ILE A 49 9.13 -6.45 -3.16
CA ILE A 49 9.31 -6.27 -1.71
C ILE A 49 7.97 -6.42 -0.98
N ALA A 50 6.93 -5.75 -1.47
CA ALA A 50 5.57 -5.83 -0.92
C ALA A 50 5.06 -7.27 -0.93
N ARG A 51 5.24 -8.02 -2.03
CA ARG A 51 4.88 -9.44 -2.12
C ARG A 51 5.65 -10.28 -1.09
N LYS A 52 6.95 -10.03 -0.94
CA LYS A 52 7.77 -10.74 0.05
C LYS A 52 7.32 -10.44 1.48
N TYR A 53 6.98 -9.19 1.78
CA TYR A 53 6.44 -8.76 3.07
C TYR A 53 5.05 -9.34 3.36
N LEU A 54 4.17 -9.32 2.37
CA LEU A 54 2.82 -9.86 2.47
C LEU A 54 2.82 -11.36 2.77
N LEU A 55 3.72 -12.12 2.13
CA LEU A 55 3.89 -13.56 2.34
C LEU A 55 4.61 -13.92 3.65
N ILE A 56 5.07 -12.95 4.43
CA ILE A 56 5.55 -13.23 5.79
C ILE A 56 4.35 -13.68 6.61
N LYS A 57 4.47 -14.90 7.10
CA LYS A 57 3.60 -15.53 8.09
C LYS A 57 3.13 -14.55 9.18
N PRO A 58 1.82 -14.43 9.45
CA PRO A 58 1.26 -13.45 10.38
C PRO A 58 1.81 -13.59 11.80
N GLU A 59 2.22 -14.80 12.20
CA GLU A 59 2.85 -15.08 13.49
C GLU A 59 4.19 -14.35 13.66
N LYS A 60 4.95 -14.15 12.58
CA LYS A 60 6.19 -13.37 12.63
C LYS A 60 5.91 -11.86 12.67
N LYS A 61 4.85 -11.42 11.99
CA LYS A 61 4.43 -10.01 12.00
C LYS A 61 3.95 -9.59 13.39
N SER A 62 3.18 -10.43 14.07
CA SER A 62 2.72 -10.14 15.44
C SER A 62 3.89 -9.99 16.41
N VAL A 63 4.88 -10.89 16.36
CA VAL A 63 6.11 -10.78 17.17
C VAL A 63 6.88 -9.50 16.85
N PHE A 64 7.02 -9.15 15.56
CA PHE A 64 7.67 -7.91 15.16
C PHE A 64 6.96 -6.67 15.73
N TYR A 65 5.63 -6.58 15.64
CA TYR A 65 4.88 -5.45 16.20
C TYR A 65 5.01 -5.36 17.72
N LEU A 66 5.03 -6.50 18.42
CA LEU A 66 5.25 -6.53 19.88
C LEU A 66 6.63 -5.99 20.25
N ILE A 67 7.68 -6.37 19.51
CA ILE A 67 9.04 -5.86 19.72
C ILE A 67 9.10 -4.35 19.47
N VAL A 68 8.51 -3.88 18.38
CA VAL A 68 8.47 -2.44 18.05
C VAL A 68 7.76 -1.66 19.15
N VAL A 69 6.59 -2.12 19.60
CA VAL A 69 5.84 -1.45 20.67
C VAL A 69 6.61 -1.46 21.98
N PHE A 70 7.29 -2.56 22.31
CA PHE A 70 8.13 -2.62 23.51
C PHE A 70 9.27 -1.59 23.47
N ILE A 71 9.99 -1.50 22.34
CA ILE A 71 11.06 -0.52 22.15
C ILE A 71 10.52 0.92 22.22
N LEU A 72 9.40 1.20 21.53
CA LEU A 72 8.77 2.52 21.57
C LEU A 72 8.27 2.90 22.97
N SER A 73 7.78 1.91 23.73
CA SER A 73 7.35 2.13 25.12
C SER A 73 8.53 2.48 26.03
N ILE A 74 9.66 1.80 25.87
CA ILE A 74 10.91 2.14 26.58
C ILE A 74 11.37 3.54 26.19
N PHE A 75 11.40 3.85 24.90
CA PHE A 75 11.81 5.16 24.42
C PHE A 75 10.92 6.29 24.97
N ALA A 76 9.60 6.07 25.05
CA ALA A 76 8.65 7.03 25.61
C ALA A 76 8.88 7.34 27.09
N VAL A 77 9.50 6.42 27.85
CA VAL A 77 9.90 6.66 29.25
C VAL A 77 11.11 7.61 29.31
N TYR A 78 12.06 7.48 28.38
CA TYR A 78 13.27 8.30 28.36
C TYR A 78 13.09 9.68 27.74
N VAL A 79 12.15 9.82 26.80
CA VAL A 79 11.90 11.07 26.08
C VAL A 79 10.47 11.55 26.33
N PRO A 80 10.19 12.15 27.51
CA PRO A 80 8.89 12.75 27.76
C PRO A 80 8.73 14.00 26.87
N LEU A 81 7.87 13.92 25.87
CA LEU A 81 7.52 15.08 25.06
C LEU A 81 6.58 16.01 25.83
N SER A 82 6.83 17.31 25.78
CA SER A 82 5.94 18.32 26.36
C SER A 82 4.62 18.39 25.58
N ASN A 83 3.52 18.71 26.28
CA ASN A 83 2.18 18.79 25.69
C ASN A 83 1.98 19.98 24.74
N GLU A 84 3.00 20.83 24.54
CA GLU A 84 2.92 21.97 23.64
C GLU A 84 2.97 21.55 22.17
N TYR A 85 3.58 20.41 21.86
CA TYR A 85 3.68 19.90 20.50
C TYR A 85 2.34 19.32 20.00
N TYR A 86 1.92 19.71 18.79
CA TYR A 86 0.65 19.33 18.16
C TYR A 86 0.37 17.81 18.15
N PHE A 87 1.40 16.98 17.90
CA PHE A 87 1.26 15.52 17.85
C PHE A 87 1.08 14.86 19.24
N VAL A 88 1.44 15.55 20.31
CA VAL A 88 1.30 15.08 21.70
C VAL A 88 -0.10 15.40 22.24
N GLN A 89 -0.74 16.44 21.70
CA GLN A 89 -2.07 16.85 22.13
C GLN A 89 -3.12 15.77 21.87
N LYS A 90 -3.82 15.36 22.93
CA LYS A 90 -4.85 14.31 22.89
C LYS A 90 -6.07 14.68 22.02
N ASP A 91 -6.28 15.97 21.78
CA ASP A 91 -7.41 16.50 21.02
C ASP A 91 -7.10 16.80 19.56
N ASN A 92 -5.89 16.49 19.09
CA ASN A 92 -5.51 16.60 17.69
C ASN A 92 -6.48 15.81 16.78
N ILE A 93 -6.80 16.38 15.61
CA ILE A 93 -7.63 15.79 14.56
C ILE A 93 -7.16 14.37 14.22
N LEU A 94 -5.84 14.15 14.10
CA LEU A 94 -5.29 12.82 13.80
C LEU A 94 -5.58 11.81 14.91
N ASN A 95 -5.53 12.22 16.18
CA ASN A 95 -5.86 11.32 17.28
C ASN A 95 -7.37 11.07 17.39
N LYS A 96 -8.19 12.12 17.20
CA LYS A 96 -9.65 12.03 17.24
C LYS A 96 -10.25 11.21 16.11
N TYR A 97 -9.83 11.46 14.86
CA TYR A 97 -10.42 10.81 13.70
C TYR A 97 -9.57 9.67 13.16
N GLY A 98 -8.26 9.64 13.37
CA GLY A 98 -7.43 8.52 12.95
C GLY A 98 -7.49 7.39 13.97
N VAL A 99 -6.84 7.58 15.11
CA VAL A 99 -6.62 6.50 16.10
C VAL A 99 -7.90 6.10 16.84
N LYS A 100 -8.70 7.07 17.31
CA LYS A 100 -9.94 6.76 18.05
C LYS A 100 -11.04 6.13 17.18
N LEU A 101 -11.11 6.51 15.90
CA LEU A 101 -12.00 5.89 14.90
C LEU A 101 -11.32 4.75 14.13
N GLY A 102 -10.17 4.24 14.58
CA GLY A 102 -9.37 3.25 13.85
C GLY A 102 -10.15 1.99 13.44
N TRP A 103 -11.04 1.51 14.31
CA TRP A 103 -11.88 0.34 14.01
C TRP A 103 -12.87 0.62 12.87
N PHE A 104 -13.48 1.80 12.86
CA PHE A 104 -14.38 2.22 11.79
C PHE A 104 -13.66 2.20 10.44
N TRP A 105 -12.46 2.77 10.36
CA TRP A 105 -11.65 2.74 9.13
C TRP A 105 -11.28 1.32 8.70
N THR A 106 -10.96 0.45 9.67
CA THR A 106 -10.68 -0.96 9.40
C THR A 106 -11.89 -1.64 8.76
N CYS A 107 -13.09 -1.45 9.30
CA CYS A 107 -14.33 -2.01 8.73
C CYS A 107 -14.65 -1.43 7.34
N VAL A 108 -14.44 -0.13 7.14
CA VAL A 108 -14.69 0.54 5.84
C VAL A 108 -13.77 0.03 4.74
N ILE A 109 -12.54 -0.37 5.07
CA ILE A 109 -11.58 -0.91 4.10
C ILE A 109 -11.79 -2.42 3.93
N VAL A 110 -11.80 -3.17 5.03
CA VAL A 110 -11.85 -4.64 5.01
C VAL A 110 -13.22 -5.15 4.59
N GLY A 111 -14.32 -4.50 4.97
CA GLY A 111 -15.67 -4.96 4.65
C GLY A 111 -15.96 -5.03 3.15
N PRO A 112 -15.82 -3.92 2.39
CA PRO A 112 -15.96 -3.93 0.94
C PRO A 112 -14.93 -4.83 0.25
N PHE A 113 -13.71 -4.90 0.78
CA PHE A 113 -12.68 -5.80 0.29
C PHE A 113 -13.13 -7.26 0.40
N VAL A 114 -13.44 -7.77 1.59
CA VAL A 114 -13.90 -9.15 1.82
C VAL A 114 -15.12 -9.49 0.95
N TRP A 115 -16.05 -8.54 0.81
CA TRP A 115 -17.19 -8.71 -0.09
C TRP A 115 -16.77 -8.88 -1.56
N TYR A 116 -15.91 -7.99 -2.05
CA TYR A 116 -15.41 -8.03 -3.43
C TYR A 116 -14.63 -9.32 -3.70
N THR A 117 -13.77 -9.72 -2.77
CA THR A 117 -12.92 -10.90 -2.90
C THR A 117 -13.75 -12.19 -2.88
N SER A 118 -14.77 -12.26 -2.04
CA SER A 118 -15.70 -13.39 -2.02
C SER A 118 -16.43 -13.55 -3.37
N ARG A 119 -16.84 -12.44 -3.99
CA ARG A 119 -17.44 -12.45 -5.34
C ARG A 119 -16.45 -12.79 -6.45
N ALA A 120 -15.21 -12.31 -6.36
CA ALA A 120 -14.16 -12.61 -7.34
C ALA A 120 -13.83 -14.11 -7.39
N HIS A 121 -13.96 -14.82 -6.27
CA HIS A 121 -13.82 -16.28 -6.20
C HIS A 121 -15.04 -17.06 -6.69
N GLY A 122 -16.12 -16.38 -7.11
CA GLY A 122 -17.36 -17.03 -7.53
C GLY A 122 -18.14 -17.70 -6.38
N LYS A 123 -17.84 -17.34 -5.12
CA LYS A 123 -18.56 -17.88 -3.95
C LYS A 123 -20.03 -17.45 -3.96
N ASN A 124 -20.90 -18.32 -3.46
CA ASN A 124 -22.32 -18.02 -3.31
C ASN A 124 -22.55 -16.88 -2.32
N ALA A 125 -23.70 -16.20 -2.41
CA ALA A 125 -24.02 -15.11 -1.49
C ALA A 125 -24.00 -15.55 -0.01
N GLN A 126 -24.36 -16.80 0.28
CA GLN A 126 -24.30 -17.37 1.63
C GLN A 126 -22.86 -17.53 2.15
N GLU A 127 -21.94 -17.97 1.29
CA GLU A 127 -20.52 -18.10 1.62
C GLU A 127 -19.86 -16.73 1.82
N ALA A 128 -20.26 -15.73 1.01
CA ALA A 128 -19.81 -14.35 1.21
C ALA A 128 -20.31 -13.74 2.54
N VAL A 129 -21.52 -14.08 2.97
CA VAL A 129 -22.04 -13.69 4.29
C VAL A 129 -21.24 -14.36 5.42
N MET A 130 -20.82 -15.62 5.23
CA MET A 130 -19.96 -16.30 6.18
C MET A 130 -18.57 -15.64 6.28
N ASP A 131 -17.97 -15.22 5.16
CA ASP A 131 -16.71 -14.48 5.17
C ASP A 131 -16.88 -13.14 5.92
N LEU A 132 -17.97 -12.40 5.68
CA LEU A 132 -18.29 -11.17 6.42
C LEU A 132 -18.57 -11.40 7.92
N SER A 133 -19.04 -12.58 8.31
CA SER A 133 -19.30 -12.91 9.72
C SER A 133 -18.03 -12.85 10.57
N ARG A 134 -16.85 -13.05 9.97
CA ARG A 134 -15.55 -12.92 10.64
C ARG A 134 -15.31 -11.50 11.15
N ILE A 135 -15.68 -10.48 10.37
CA ILE A 135 -15.59 -9.06 10.76
C ILE A 135 -16.54 -8.75 11.92
N VAL A 136 -17.72 -9.39 11.93
CA VAL A 136 -18.69 -9.25 13.03
C VAL A 136 -18.13 -9.86 14.32
N VAL A 137 -17.58 -11.07 14.25
CA VAL A 137 -16.91 -11.72 15.40
C VAL A 137 -15.73 -10.89 15.89
N ALA A 138 -14.91 -10.36 14.97
CA ALA A 138 -13.78 -9.50 15.32
C ALA A 138 -14.23 -8.22 16.03
N THR A 139 -15.33 -7.61 15.57
CA THR A 139 -15.93 -6.42 16.20
C THR A 139 -16.41 -6.72 17.62
N ALA A 140 -17.09 -7.86 17.81
CA ALA A 140 -17.56 -8.28 19.13
C ALA A 140 -16.39 -8.53 20.08
N LEU A 141 -15.32 -9.19 19.62
CA LEU A 141 -14.12 -9.44 20.43
C LEU A 141 -13.41 -8.14 20.79
N TRP A 142 -13.23 -7.22 19.85
CA TRP A 142 -12.66 -5.91 20.12
C TRP A 142 -13.46 -5.14 21.20
N TYR A 143 -14.79 -5.10 21.06
CA TYR A 143 -15.66 -4.42 22.02
C TYR A 143 -15.56 -5.07 23.42
N PHE A 144 -15.55 -6.40 23.48
CA PHE A 144 -15.38 -7.14 24.72
C PHE A 144 -14.02 -6.87 25.39
N CYS A 145 -12.92 -6.93 24.63
CA CYS A 145 -11.57 -6.66 25.14
C CYS A 145 -11.42 -5.24 25.66
N THR A 146 -11.86 -4.23 24.90
CA THR A 146 -11.75 -2.82 25.32
C THR A 146 -12.58 -2.52 26.56
N ASN A 147 -13.80 -3.06 26.67
CA ASN A 147 -14.59 -2.94 27.89
C ASN A 147 -13.95 -3.67 29.08
N SER A 148 -13.28 -4.80 28.84
CA SER A 148 -12.53 -5.53 29.86
C SER A 148 -11.33 -4.71 30.36
N PHE A 149 -10.61 -4.02 29.50
CA PHE A 149 -9.49 -3.14 29.90
C PHE A 149 -9.97 -2.00 30.81
N VAL A 150 -11.08 -1.33 30.46
CA VAL A 150 -11.67 -0.27 31.29
C VAL A 150 -12.18 -0.83 32.63
N THR A 151 -12.67 -2.07 32.63
CA THR A 151 -13.09 -2.75 33.86
C THR A 151 -11.89 -3.10 34.74
N PHE A 152 -10.79 -3.57 34.14
CA PHE A 152 -9.54 -3.90 34.83
C PHE A 152 -8.86 -2.66 35.44
N GLU A 153 -8.79 -1.54 34.71
CA GLU A 153 -8.30 -0.26 35.24
C GLU A 153 -9.12 0.17 36.47
N ARG A 154 -10.46 0.01 36.40
CA ARG A 154 -11.37 0.34 37.52
C ARG A 154 -11.20 -0.59 38.72
N MET A 155 -10.90 -1.87 38.50
CA MET A 155 -10.70 -2.85 39.57
C MET A 155 -9.34 -2.69 40.27
N THR A 156 -8.31 -2.30 39.53
CA THR A 156 -6.94 -2.14 40.07
C THR A 156 -6.70 -0.74 40.65
N GLY A 157 -7.54 0.24 40.31
CA GLY A 157 -7.52 1.57 40.90
C GLY A 157 -8.07 1.59 42.33
N TYR A 158 -7.65 2.59 43.11
CA TYR A 158 -8.11 2.75 44.49
C TYR A 158 -8.37 4.22 44.83
N CYS A 159 -9.23 4.44 45.82
CA CYS A 159 -9.53 5.78 46.32
C CYS A 159 -8.56 6.16 47.44
N HIS A 160 -7.92 7.32 47.32
CA HIS A 160 -7.10 7.91 48.37
C HIS A 160 -7.85 9.05 49.07
N GLY A 161 -7.90 9.03 50.40
CA GLY A 161 -8.51 10.11 51.21
C GLY A 161 -10.02 10.02 51.44
N ALA A 162 -10.69 8.94 51.04
CA ALA A 162 -12.08 8.64 51.39
C ALA A 162 -12.29 7.12 51.56
N LYS A 163 -13.49 6.70 52.00
CA LYS A 163 -13.84 5.28 52.10
C LYS A 163 -13.69 4.62 50.72
N SER A 164 -13.01 3.46 50.67
CA SER A 164 -12.80 2.70 49.43
C SER A 164 -14.15 2.41 48.78
N SER A 165 -14.39 3.01 47.62
CA SER A 165 -15.65 2.99 46.89
C SER A 165 -15.37 3.25 45.41
N SER A 166 -16.35 2.99 44.55
CA SER A 166 -16.21 3.15 43.09
C SER A 166 -15.74 4.56 42.70
N ARG A 167 -15.11 4.70 41.52
CA ARG A 167 -14.50 5.95 41.02
C ARG A 167 -15.37 7.20 41.22
N SER A 168 -16.65 7.16 40.84
CA SER A 168 -17.59 8.28 41.01
C SER A 168 -17.87 8.61 42.48
N THR A 169 -18.07 7.57 43.30
CA THR A 169 -18.33 7.69 44.74
C THR A 169 -17.11 8.23 45.50
N CYS A 170 -15.90 7.86 45.07
CA CYS A 170 -14.65 8.40 45.61
C CYS A 170 -14.60 9.93 45.48
N TYR A 171 -14.91 10.45 44.28
CA TYR A 171 -14.96 11.90 44.06
C TYR A 171 -16.08 12.58 44.86
N SER A 172 -17.27 11.96 44.90
CA SER A 172 -18.40 12.49 45.69
C SER A 172 -18.09 12.59 47.18
N ASN A 173 -17.21 11.73 47.69
CA ASN A 173 -16.79 11.72 49.09
C ASN A 173 -15.56 12.61 49.36
N GLY A 174 -15.14 13.44 48.40
CA GLY A 174 -13.96 14.30 48.51
C GLY A 174 -12.61 13.59 48.38
N GLY A 175 -12.62 12.30 47.99
CA GLY A 175 -11.42 11.51 47.76
C GLY A 175 -10.81 11.74 46.37
N LYS A 176 -9.52 11.43 46.24
CA LYS A 176 -8.80 11.44 44.96
C LYS A 176 -8.63 10.01 44.45
N TRP A 177 -9.16 9.73 43.26
CA TRP A 177 -9.00 8.42 42.62
C TRP A 177 -7.58 8.26 42.05
N MET A 178 -6.87 7.22 42.49
CA MET A 178 -5.59 6.82 41.89
C MET A 178 -5.87 5.84 40.76
N PRO A 179 -5.43 6.13 39.52
CA PRO A 179 -5.66 5.24 38.39
C PRO A 179 -4.97 3.89 38.62
N GLY A 180 -5.64 2.82 38.19
CA GLY A 180 -5.09 1.47 38.20
C GLY A 180 -4.10 1.25 37.06
N ILE A 181 -3.80 -0.02 36.79
CA ILE A 181 -2.96 -0.40 35.66
C ILE A 181 -3.76 -0.14 34.37
N ASP A 182 -3.30 0.81 33.55
CA ASP A 182 -3.93 1.17 32.28
C ASP A 182 -3.34 0.34 31.13
N ILE A 183 -4.18 -0.50 30.52
CA ILE A 183 -3.83 -1.27 29.34
C ILE A 183 -4.18 -0.42 28.11
N SER A 184 -3.18 -0.11 27.27
CA SER A 184 -3.36 0.77 26.11
C SER A 184 -4.31 0.18 25.06
N GLY A 185 -5.59 0.58 25.13
CA GLY A 185 -6.62 0.18 24.19
C GLY A 185 -6.34 0.65 22.75
N HIS A 186 -5.65 1.77 22.57
CA HIS A 186 -5.26 2.29 21.25
C HIS A 186 -4.16 1.44 20.60
N CYS A 187 -3.16 1.03 21.38
CA CYS A 187 -2.12 0.12 20.88
C CYS A 187 -2.73 -1.24 20.50
N PHE A 188 -3.59 -1.78 21.37
CA PHE A 188 -4.36 -2.98 21.07
C PHE A 188 -5.15 -2.86 19.77
N LEU A 189 -5.94 -1.79 19.62
CA LEU A 189 -6.75 -1.56 18.42
C LEU A 189 -5.89 -1.53 17.15
N LEU A 190 -4.76 -0.81 17.15
CA LEU A 190 -3.90 -0.71 15.97
C LEU A 190 -3.28 -2.05 15.58
N ILE A 191 -2.72 -2.78 16.54
CA ILE A 191 -2.15 -4.11 16.27
C ILE A 191 -3.24 -5.07 15.81
N TYR A 192 -4.39 -5.07 16.49
CA TYR A 192 -5.51 -5.95 16.17
C TYR A 192 -6.04 -5.70 14.75
N SER A 193 -6.25 -4.44 14.37
CA SER A 193 -6.64 -4.04 13.02
C SER A 193 -5.63 -4.51 11.97
N ILE A 194 -4.33 -4.32 12.20
CA ILE A 194 -3.29 -4.73 11.24
C ILE A 194 -3.24 -6.24 11.08
N LEU A 195 -3.37 -7.00 12.16
CA LEU A 195 -3.39 -8.47 12.09
C LEU A 195 -4.61 -8.99 11.33
N ILE A 196 -5.81 -8.45 11.59
CA ILE A 196 -7.03 -8.82 10.84
C ILE A 196 -6.86 -8.49 9.35
N MET A 197 -6.37 -7.30 9.01
CA MET A 197 -6.09 -6.93 7.61
C MET A 197 -5.10 -7.92 6.96
N CYS A 198 -4.02 -8.28 7.67
CA CYS A 198 -3.03 -9.22 7.14
C CYS A 198 -3.59 -10.62 6.88
N GLU A 199 -4.50 -11.13 7.73
CA GLU A 199 -5.11 -12.45 7.55
C GLU A 199 -6.06 -12.45 6.33
N GLU A 200 -6.92 -11.44 6.21
CA GLU A 200 -7.86 -11.33 5.08
C GLU A 200 -7.12 -11.11 3.73
N ASP A 201 -6.00 -10.36 3.74
CA ASP A 201 -5.16 -10.17 2.56
C ASP A 201 -4.42 -11.45 2.14
N PHE A 202 -4.04 -12.30 3.10
CA PHE A 202 -3.28 -13.51 2.82
C PHE A 202 -4.08 -14.53 2.02
N GLU A 203 -5.37 -14.69 2.33
CA GLU A 203 -6.28 -15.56 1.57
C GLU A 203 -6.35 -15.15 0.09
N LEU A 204 -6.43 -13.85 -0.17
CA LEU A 204 -6.41 -13.31 -1.52
C LEU A 204 -5.12 -13.60 -2.27
N ILE A 205 -3.99 -13.36 -1.62
CA ILE A 205 -2.68 -13.51 -2.26
C ILE A 205 -2.46 -14.97 -2.60
N ILE A 206 -2.81 -15.91 -1.73
CA ILE A 206 -2.75 -17.33 -2.07
C ILE A 206 -3.56 -17.60 -3.32
N SER A 207 -4.79 -17.09 -3.40
CA SER A 207 -5.63 -17.32 -4.56
C SER A 207 -5.09 -16.67 -5.84
N ILE A 208 -4.62 -15.43 -5.80
CA ILE A 208 -3.96 -14.77 -6.94
C ILE A 208 -2.67 -15.52 -7.34
N LEU A 209 -1.89 -16.02 -6.38
CA LEU A 209 -0.69 -16.78 -6.70
C LEU A 209 -0.99 -18.19 -7.24
N HIS A 210 -2.11 -18.77 -6.83
CA HIS A 210 -2.55 -20.09 -7.28
C HIS A 210 -3.25 -20.04 -8.65
N TYR A 211 -4.12 -19.03 -8.87
CA TYR A 211 -4.88 -18.86 -10.11
C TYR A 211 -4.16 -18.01 -11.17
N HIS A 212 -3.37 -17.01 -10.78
CA HIS A 212 -2.78 -16.02 -11.69
C HIS A 212 -1.31 -16.29 -12.05
N HIS A 213 -0.79 -17.51 -11.87
CA HIS A 213 0.61 -17.80 -12.19
C HIS A 213 0.81 -18.96 -13.20
N VAL A 214 1.81 -18.76 -14.07
CA VAL A 214 2.17 -19.51 -15.29
C VAL A 214 1.23 -19.31 -16.48
N PHE A 215 -0.07 -19.61 -16.38
CA PHE A 215 -0.92 -19.73 -17.58
C PHE A 215 -1.00 -18.45 -18.43
N HIS A 216 -1.35 -17.29 -17.87
CA HIS A 216 -1.43 -16.04 -18.64
C HIS A 216 -0.08 -15.57 -19.20
N LYS A 217 1.01 -15.80 -18.45
CA LYS A 217 2.38 -15.45 -18.88
C LYS A 217 2.84 -16.35 -20.02
N VAL A 218 2.53 -17.64 -19.95
CA VAL A 218 2.84 -18.64 -21.00
C VAL A 218 1.96 -18.43 -22.22
N THR A 219 0.66 -18.20 -22.07
CA THR A 219 -0.26 -17.93 -23.18
C THR A 219 0.11 -16.64 -23.90
N GLY A 220 0.47 -15.58 -23.18
CA GLY A 220 0.99 -14.34 -23.78
C GLY A 220 2.29 -14.58 -24.56
N ALA A 221 3.24 -15.34 -24.00
CA ALA A 221 4.48 -15.70 -24.68
C ALA A 221 4.25 -16.56 -25.93
N LEU A 222 3.34 -17.54 -25.88
CA LEU A 222 2.97 -18.40 -27.02
C LEU A 222 2.32 -17.60 -28.15
N ILE A 223 1.41 -16.68 -27.82
CA ILE A 223 0.79 -15.79 -28.81
C ILE A 223 1.85 -14.89 -29.45
N ALA A 224 2.76 -14.30 -28.65
CA ALA A 224 3.83 -13.47 -29.17
C ALA A 224 4.78 -14.24 -30.11
N VAL A 225 5.20 -15.45 -29.72
CA VAL A 225 6.03 -16.34 -30.56
C VAL A 225 5.30 -16.74 -31.84
N SER A 226 3.99 -17.03 -31.74
CA SER A 226 3.16 -17.39 -32.91
C SER A 226 3.00 -16.21 -33.87
N CYS A 227 2.70 -15.02 -33.36
CA CYS A 227 2.63 -13.79 -34.15
C CYS A 227 3.97 -13.48 -34.82
N TRP A 228 5.10 -13.62 -34.11
CA TRP A 228 6.43 -13.45 -34.68
C TRP A 228 6.69 -14.47 -35.80
N PHE A 229 6.38 -15.75 -35.58
CA PHE A 229 6.59 -16.81 -36.58
C PHE A 229 5.75 -16.61 -37.84
N VAL A 230 4.46 -16.29 -37.69
CA VAL A 230 3.57 -15.99 -38.83
C VAL A 230 4.09 -14.78 -39.60
N THR A 231 4.50 -13.73 -38.90
CA THR A 231 4.96 -12.50 -39.54
C THR A 231 6.29 -12.71 -40.27
N TYR A 232 7.29 -13.30 -39.61
CA TYR A 232 8.64 -13.43 -40.17
C TYR A 232 8.83 -14.64 -41.11
N ARG A 233 8.10 -15.74 -40.92
CA ARG A 233 8.28 -16.96 -41.71
C ARG A 233 7.27 -17.13 -42.84
N PHE A 234 6.07 -16.55 -42.71
CA PHE A 234 5.03 -16.63 -43.74
C PHE A 234 4.76 -15.28 -44.40
N TRP A 235 4.42 -14.24 -43.64
CA TRP A 235 4.01 -12.96 -44.21
C TRP A 235 5.16 -12.28 -44.96
N PHE A 236 6.29 -12.00 -44.30
CA PHE A 236 7.40 -11.25 -44.91
C PHE A 236 8.01 -11.93 -46.15
N PRO A 237 8.17 -13.27 -46.22
CA PRO A 237 8.61 -13.93 -47.44
C PRO A 237 7.61 -13.86 -48.60
N ILE A 238 6.30 -13.81 -48.31
CA ILE A 238 5.24 -13.78 -49.32
C ILE A 238 5.00 -12.36 -49.85
N THR A 239 5.00 -11.33 -48.99
CA THR A 239 4.64 -9.95 -49.38
C THR A 239 5.83 -9.08 -49.80
N GLN A 240 7.07 -9.49 -49.48
CA GLN A 240 8.32 -8.73 -49.73
C GLN A 240 8.33 -7.27 -49.22
N PHE A 241 7.35 -6.88 -48.40
CA PHE A 241 7.18 -5.55 -47.84
C PHE A 241 6.71 -5.67 -46.37
N PRO A 242 7.37 -5.00 -45.39
CA PRO A 242 8.65 -4.28 -45.51
C PRO A 242 9.83 -5.23 -45.84
N PRO A 243 10.85 -4.78 -46.59
CA PRO A 243 12.02 -5.60 -46.87
C PRO A 243 12.75 -5.94 -45.56
N MET A 244 13.18 -7.20 -45.41
CA MET A 244 13.97 -7.62 -44.26
C MET A 244 15.21 -6.73 -44.12
N PRO A 245 15.62 -6.34 -42.90
CA PRO A 245 16.84 -5.57 -42.70
C PRO A 245 17.99 -6.35 -43.33
N PHE A 246 18.55 -5.76 -44.38
CA PHE A 246 19.63 -6.32 -45.18
C PHE A 246 20.79 -6.69 -44.26
N HIS A 247 21.06 -7.98 -44.07
CA HIS A 247 22.35 -8.44 -43.56
C HIS A 247 23.38 -8.20 -44.67
N GLN A 248 23.81 -6.96 -44.80
CA GLN A 248 24.72 -6.55 -45.86
C GLN A 248 26.15 -6.93 -45.46
N ARG A 249 26.70 -7.88 -46.22
CA ARG A 249 28.08 -7.88 -46.75
C ARG A 249 29.21 -8.33 -45.80
N ILE A 250 29.45 -9.65 -45.73
CA ILE A 250 30.80 -10.20 -45.42
C ILE A 250 31.35 -11.10 -46.56
N THR A 251 30.57 -11.45 -47.59
CA THR A 251 31.04 -12.39 -48.63
C THR A 251 30.85 -11.88 -50.05
N SER A 252 31.48 -10.75 -50.42
CA SER A 252 31.73 -10.41 -51.83
C SER A 252 32.72 -9.23 -51.93
N THR A 253 33.98 -9.52 -51.61
CA THR A 253 35.12 -8.87 -52.25
C THR A 253 35.97 -10.00 -52.82
N ARG A 254 35.61 -10.44 -54.01
CA ARG A 254 36.48 -11.15 -54.94
C ARG A 254 36.06 -10.78 -56.35
#